data_AF-E2A2J7-F1
#
_entry.id   AF-E2A2J7-F1
#
_cell.length_a   1.000
_cell.length_b   1.000
_cell.length_c   1.000
_cell.angle_alpha   90.00
_cell.angle_beta   90.00
_cell.angle_gamma   90.00
#
_symmetry.space_group_name_H-M   'P 1'
#
loop_
_entity.id
_entity.type
_entity.pdbx_description
1 polymer ?
#
loop_
_entity_poly.entity_id
_entity_poly.type
_entity_poly.pdbx_seq_one_letter_code
_entity_poly.pdbx_strand_id
1 'polypeptide(L)'
;GVSLLMLLPVFNIIRSFPPEYMHYVLLEVVKLFLSNWIDPKNCKKPWYLGTKLQIFDNRLSEILPPKLQILDNRLSEILPPCEITRTPQSVSNISQWKASEFKHFLIYYSMPCLKDLLPLTFYKHWSLLVLPFEKAKRAINKFVKNIEVLYGMELMKFNVHLLLHIPNSVKDFGALWAWSAFPYESYNSVLRNMLHSSQIILQQICKSY
;
A
#
# COMPACT_ATOMS: atom_id res chain seq x y z
N GLY A 1 19.52 -15.19 -16.47
CA GLY A 1 20.71 -14.69 -17.20
C GLY A 1 21.08 -13.32 -16.70
N VAL A 2 22.33 -12.91 -16.85
CA VAL A 2 22.81 -11.55 -16.52
C VAL A 2 22.21 -10.56 -17.52
N SER A 3 21.66 -9.43 -17.07
CA SER A 3 21.11 -8.42 -17.98
C SER A 3 22.22 -7.67 -18.71
N LEU A 4 22.05 -7.37 -20.00
CA LEU A 4 22.97 -6.52 -20.79
C LEU A 4 23.20 -5.15 -20.13
N LEU A 5 22.22 -4.66 -19.37
CA LEU A 5 22.34 -3.42 -18.62
C LEU A 5 23.44 -3.47 -17.54
N MET A 6 23.84 -4.64 -17.06
CA MET A 6 24.96 -4.79 -16.12
C MET A 6 26.32 -4.49 -16.72
N LEU A 7 26.44 -4.50 -18.05
CA LEU A 7 27.68 -4.21 -18.75
C LEU A 7 27.92 -2.70 -18.91
N LEU A 8 26.89 -1.88 -18.65
CA LEU A 8 27.01 -0.43 -18.74
C LEU A 8 27.79 0.11 -17.52
N PRO A 9 28.94 0.77 -17.71
CA PRO A 9 29.85 1.14 -16.62
C PRO A 9 29.26 2.12 -15.61
N VAL A 10 28.24 2.88 -16.01
CA VAL A 10 27.54 3.86 -15.15
C VAL A 10 26.21 3.35 -14.59
N PHE A 11 25.79 2.14 -14.98
CA PHE A 11 24.49 1.60 -14.61
C PHE A 11 24.62 0.65 -13.41
N ASN A 12 23.91 0.94 -12.33
CA ASN A 12 23.90 0.09 -11.15
C ASN A 12 22.48 -0.45 -10.97
N ILE A 13 22.23 -1.74 -11.17
CA ILE A 13 20.87 -2.31 -11.09
C ILE A 13 20.12 -1.92 -9.80
N ILE A 14 20.82 -1.85 -8.67
CA ILE A 14 20.20 -1.56 -7.36
C ILE A 14 19.85 -0.08 -7.23
N ARG A 15 20.70 0.81 -7.75
CA ARG A 15 20.51 2.27 -7.63
C ARG A 15 19.77 2.89 -8.81
N SER A 16 19.86 2.29 -9.99
CA SER A 16 19.30 2.80 -11.24
C SER A 16 17.83 2.44 -11.42
N PHE A 17 17.29 1.51 -10.62
CA PHE A 17 15.86 1.19 -10.57
C PHE A 17 15.29 1.48 -9.19
N PRO A 18 14.58 2.60 -9.00
CA PRO A 18 13.92 2.87 -7.74
C PRO A 18 12.75 1.90 -7.52
N PRO A 19 12.50 1.40 -6.29
CA PRO A 19 11.32 0.60 -6.01
C PRO A 19 10.06 1.45 -6.14
N GLU A 20 9.38 1.34 -7.28
CA GLU A 20 8.20 2.15 -7.68
C GLU A 20 7.13 2.26 -6.57
N TYR A 21 6.72 3.49 -6.25
CA TYR A 21 5.92 3.80 -5.06
C TYR A 21 4.53 3.14 -5.07
N MET A 22 3.84 3.20 -6.20
CA MET A 22 2.46 2.72 -6.33
C MET A 22 2.36 1.22 -6.09
N HIS A 23 3.18 0.43 -6.76
CA HIS A 23 3.12 -1.02 -6.65
C HIS A 23 3.78 -1.47 -5.35
N TYR A 24 5.02 -1.08 -5.10
CA TYR A 24 5.80 -1.66 -4.00
C TYR A 24 5.40 -1.14 -2.62
N VAL A 25 5.02 0.13 -2.49
CA VAL A 25 4.61 0.67 -1.19
C VAL A 25 3.12 0.45 -0.98
N LEU A 26 2.28 0.84 -1.93
CA LEU A 26 0.82 0.86 -1.71
C LEU A 26 0.18 -0.51 -1.92
N LEU A 27 0.34 -1.10 -3.11
CA LEU A 27 -0.31 -2.38 -3.44
C LEU A 27 0.34 -3.57 -2.76
N GLU A 28 1.61 -3.46 -2.36
CA GLU A 28 2.31 -4.53 -1.67
C GLU A 28 2.37 -4.28 -0.16
N VAL A 29 3.12 -3.28 0.32
CA VAL A 29 3.31 -3.09 1.77
C VAL A 29 2.01 -2.69 2.48
N VAL A 30 1.33 -1.63 2.06
CA VAL A 30 0.13 -1.14 2.77
C VAL A 30 -0.97 -2.19 2.72
N LYS A 31 -1.22 -2.77 1.54
CA LYS A 31 -2.16 -3.87 1.37
C LYS A 31 -1.81 -5.07 2.24
N LEU A 32 -0.54 -5.49 2.30
CA LEU A 32 -0.09 -6.61 3.12
C LEU A 32 -0.48 -6.41 4.59
N PHE A 33 -0.16 -5.25 5.17
CA PHE A 33 -0.47 -4.97 6.58
C PHE A 33 -1.97 -4.95 6.82
N LEU A 34 -2.72 -4.17 6.03
CA LEU A 34 -4.14 -4.00 6.24
C LEU A 34 -4.91 -5.32 6.01
N SER A 35 -4.57 -6.08 4.96
CA SER A 35 -5.14 -7.41 4.73
C SER A 35 -4.83 -8.38 5.85
N ASN A 36 -3.61 -8.38 6.40
CA ASN A 36 -3.28 -9.26 7.53
C ASN A 36 -4.10 -8.88 8.76
N TRP A 37 -4.19 -7.60 9.11
CA TRP A 37 -4.91 -7.12 10.30
C TRP A 37 -6.39 -7.50 10.30
N ILE A 38 -7.02 -7.67 9.14
CA ILE A 38 -8.43 -8.03 9.03
C ILE A 38 -8.67 -9.52 8.70
N ASP A 39 -7.65 -10.27 8.26
CA ASP A 39 -7.79 -11.68 7.88
C ASP A 39 -8.15 -12.56 9.09
N PRO A 40 -9.31 -13.25 9.09
CA PRO A 40 -9.73 -14.15 10.16
C PRO A 40 -8.71 -15.23 10.55
N LYS A 41 -7.83 -15.64 9.63
CA LYS A 41 -6.75 -16.60 9.91
C LYS A 41 -5.82 -16.12 11.03
N ASN A 42 -5.74 -14.80 11.20
CA ASN A 42 -4.87 -14.15 12.17
C ASN A 42 -5.58 -13.81 13.49
N CYS A 43 -6.78 -14.33 13.75
CA CYS A 43 -7.58 -14.04 14.95
C CYS A 43 -6.88 -14.21 16.30
N LYS A 44 -5.84 -15.05 16.36
CA LYS A 44 -5.04 -15.28 17.56
C LYS A 44 -3.91 -14.26 17.73
N LYS A 45 -3.58 -13.50 16.69
CA LYS A 45 -2.49 -12.52 16.70
C LYS A 45 -2.94 -11.24 17.41
N PRO A 46 -2.05 -10.56 18.13
CA PRO A 46 -2.40 -9.40 18.97
C PRO A 46 -2.83 -8.16 18.19
N TRP A 47 -2.40 -8.03 16.94
CA TRP A 47 -2.70 -6.92 16.05
C TRP A 47 -4.01 -7.11 15.26
N TYR A 48 -4.71 -8.24 15.44
CA TYR A 48 -5.93 -8.54 14.69
C TYR A 48 -7.05 -7.56 15.06
N LEU A 49 -7.70 -7.00 14.04
CA LEU A 49 -8.76 -6.01 14.16
C LEU A 49 -10.16 -6.61 14.13
N GLY A 50 -10.33 -7.89 13.78
CA GLY A 50 -11.61 -8.56 13.94
C GLY A 50 -11.86 -9.03 15.37
N THR A 51 -13.01 -9.70 15.59
CA THR A 51 -13.43 -10.15 16.91
C THR A 51 -13.31 -11.67 17.01
N LYS A 52 -12.68 -12.17 18.08
CA LYS A 52 -12.49 -13.61 18.33
C LYS A 52 -13.81 -14.41 18.42
N LEU A 53 -14.91 -13.74 18.78
CA LEU A 53 -16.23 -14.35 18.99
C LEU A 53 -16.92 -14.83 17.70
N GLN A 54 -16.68 -14.18 16.54
CA GLN A 54 -17.39 -14.52 15.30
C GLN A 54 -16.95 -15.85 14.67
N ILE A 55 -15.85 -16.44 15.13
CA ILE A 55 -15.37 -17.73 14.63
C ILE A 55 -16.26 -18.89 15.12
N PHE A 56 -16.99 -18.69 16.23
CA PHE A 56 -17.84 -19.73 16.81
C PHE A 56 -19.29 -19.70 16.28
N ASP A 57 -19.76 -18.58 15.75
CA ASP A 57 -21.13 -18.45 15.26
C ASP A 57 -21.19 -18.21 13.75
N ASN A 58 -21.35 -19.30 13.00
CA ASN A 58 -21.52 -19.31 11.53
C ASN A 58 -22.79 -18.55 11.05
N ARG A 59 -23.63 -18.04 11.96
CA ARG A 59 -24.85 -17.26 11.65
C ARG A 59 -24.64 -15.75 11.68
N LEU A 60 -23.47 -15.27 12.11
CA LEU A 60 -23.13 -13.84 12.20
C LEU A 60 -22.25 -13.34 11.03
N SER A 61 -22.06 -14.17 10.00
CA SER A 61 -21.15 -13.93 8.87
C SER A 61 -21.46 -12.69 8.03
N GLU A 62 -22.66 -12.10 8.15
CA GLU A 62 -23.05 -10.89 7.43
C GLU A 62 -22.68 -9.58 8.14
N ILE A 63 -22.28 -9.63 9.42
CA ILE A 63 -22.00 -8.43 10.22
C ILE A 63 -20.51 -8.31 10.49
N LEU A 64 -19.94 -7.16 10.11
CA LEU A 64 -18.53 -6.85 10.35
C LEU A 64 -18.20 -6.88 11.86
N PRO A 65 -17.05 -7.46 12.28
CA PRO A 65 -16.66 -7.44 13.69
C PRO A 65 -16.68 -6.03 14.30
N PRO A 66 -17.07 -5.83 15.57
CA PRO A 66 -17.23 -4.49 16.17
C PRO A 66 -16.07 -3.51 15.94
N LYS A 67 -14.81 -3.96 16.06
CA LYS A 67 -13.64 -3.12 15.77
C LYS A 67 -13.51 -2.74 14.29
N LEU A 68 -13.84 -3.65 13.37
CA LEU A 68 -13.86 -3.37 11.94
C LEU A 68 -15.04 -2.47 11.57
N GLN A 69 -16.19 -2.60 12.23
CA GLN A 69 -17.32 -1.69 12.04
C GLN A 69 -16.97 -0.27 12.50
N ILE A 70 -16.26 -0.12 13.63
CA ILE A 70 -15.74 1.18 14.06
C ILE A 70 -14.75 1.73 13.03
N LEU A 71 -13.88 0.89 12.47
CA LEU A 71 -12.93 1.31 11.42
C LEU A 71 -13.68 1.83 10.19
N ASP A 72 -14.68 1.09 9.70
CA ASP A 72 -15.49 1.47 8.54
C ASP A 72 -16.34 2.73 8.78
N ASN A 73 -16.91 2.87 9.97
CA ASN A 73 -17.64 4.07 10.35
C ASN A 73 -16.70 5.28 10.35
N ARG A 74 -15.51 5.16 10.94
CA ARG A 74 -14.50 6.23 10.92
C ARG A 74 -14.05 6.57 9.51
N LEU A 75 -13.88 5.59 8.63
CA LEU A 75 -13.55 5.84 7.23
C LEU A 75 -14.67 6.58 6.50
N SER A 76 -15.92 6.24 6.78
CA SER A 76 -17.10 6.87 6.17
C SER A 76 -17.35 8.29 6.68
N GLU A 77 -17.00 8.57 7.94
CA GLU A 77 -17.14 9.89 8.58
C GLU A 77 -16.01 10.86 8.20
N ILE A 78 -14.89 10.37 7.64
CA ILE A 78 -13.81 11.25 7.22
C ILE A 78 -14.25 12.09 6.02
N LEU A 79 -14.16 13.41 6.21
CA LEU A 79 -14.22 14.36 5.13
C LEU A 79 -12.88 14.33 4.38
N PRO A 80 -12.84 13.85 3.12
CA PRO A 80 -11.62 13.88 2.34
C PRO A 80 -11.15 15.34 2.13
N PRO A 81 -9.84 15.60 2.13
CA PRO A 81 -9.27 16.82 1.59
C PRO A 81 -9.79 17.11 0.17
N CYS A 82 -9.83 18.38 -0.24
CA CYS A 82 -10.37 18.81 -1.53
C CYS A 82 -9.73 18.08 -2.74
N GLU A 83 -8.50 17.60 -2.61
CA GLU A 83 -7.77 16.87 -3.64
C GLU A 83 -8.27 15.42 -3.82
N ILE A 84 -9.11 14.91 -2.92
CA ILE A 84 -9.64 13.55 -2.95
C ILE A 84 -11.13 13.59 -3.28
N THR A 85 -11.47 13.19 -4.51
CA THR A 85 -12.84 13.25 -5.03
C THR A 85 -13.72 12.05 -4.68
N ARG A 86 -13.15 10.99 -4.11
CA ARG A 86 -13.86 9.76 -3.75
C ARG A 86 -13.81 9.50 -2.26
N THR A 87 -14.95 9.13 -1.69
CA THR A 87 -15.05 8.68 -0.30
C THR A 87 -14.26 7.39 -0.09
N PRO A 88 -13.73 7.16 1.12
CA PRO A 88 -13.04 5.91 1.43
C PRO A 88 -13.98 4.71 1.28
N GLN A 89 -13.53 3.64 0.61
CA GLN A 89 -14.28 2.39 0.56
C GLN A 89 -14.23 1.65 1.90
N SER A 90 -15.20 0.76 2.12
CA SER A 90 -15.19 -0.18 3.24
C SER A 90 -13.98 -1.11 3.18
N VAL A 91 -13.41 -1.42 4.35
CA VAL A 91 -12.31 -2.38 4.50
C VAL A 91 -12.72 -3.80 4.16
N SER A 92 -14.03 -4.09 4.12
CA SER A 92 -14.55 -5.39 3.68
C SER A 92 -14.16 -5.71 2.23
N ASN A 93 -14.06 -4.68 1.39
CA ASN A 93 -13.75 -4.79 -0.04
C ASN A 93 -12.26 -4.55 -0.34
N ILE A 94 -11.37 -4.72 0.64
CA ILE A 94 -9.93 -4.42 0.49
C ILE A 94 -9.26 -5.10 -0.71
N SER A 95 -9.76 -6.26 -1.14
CA SER A 95 -9.23 -6.98 -2.28
C SER A 95 -9.42 -6.21 -3.59
N GLN A 96 -10.45 -5.37 -3.66
CA GLN A 96 -10.83 -4.55 -4.81
C GLN A 96 -10.28 -3.12 -4.74
N TRP A 97 -9.67 -2.73 -3.62
CA TRP A 97 -9.12 -1.39 -3.45
C TRP A 97 -8.05 -1.10 -4.50
N LYS A 98 -8.11 0.10 -5.07
CA LYS A 98 -7.11 0.61 -6.00
C LYS A 98 -5.90 1.16 -5.25
N ALA A 99 -4.76 1.29 -5.92
CA ALA A 99 -3.57 1.89 -5.33
C ALA A 99 -3.83 3.29 -4.75
N SER A 100 -4.70 4.09 -5.39
CA SER A 100 -5.11 5.40 -4.87
C SER A 100 -5.79 5.33 -3.50
N GLU A 101 -6.55 4.26 -3.24
CA GLU A 101 -7.26 4.09 -1.97
C GLU A 101 -6.28 3.70 -0.86
N PHE A 102 -5.35 2.80 -1.16
CA PHE A 102 -4.22 2.52 -0.26
C PHE A 102 -3.36 3.75 0.00
N LYS A 103 -3.15 4.63 -1.01
CA LYS A 103 -2.46 5.91 -0.84
C LYS A 103 -3.18 6.80 0.18
N HIS A 104 -4.48 7.01 -0.01
CA HIS A 104 -5.27 7.89 0.85
C HIS A 104 -5.37 7.32 2.26
N PHE A 105 -5.57 6.00 2.37
CA PHE A 105 -5.54 5.30 3.64
C PHE A 105 -4.19 5.51 4.34
N LEU A 106 -3.07 5.23 3.68
CA LEU A 106 -1.75 5.40 4.28
C LEU A 106 -1.54 6.83 4.80
N ILE A 107 -1.74 7.84 3.95
CA ILE A 107 -1.35 9.23 4.24
C ILE A 107 -2.32 9.93 5.19
N TYR A 108 -3.62 9.78 4.99
CA TYR A 108 -4.63 10.62 5.65
C TYR A 108 -5.43 9.86 6.71
N TYR A 109 -5.83 8.62 6.42
CA TYR A 109 -6.88 7.97 7.20
C TYR A 109 -6.33 6.99 8.25
N SER A 110 -5.21 6.34 7.98
CA SER A 110 -4.75 5.21 8.79
C SER A 110 -4.50 5.58 10.24
N MET A 111 -3.80 6.69 10.50
CA MET A 111 -3.53 7.14 11.87
C MET A 111 -4.81 7.51 12.65
N PRO A 112 -5.68 8.42 12.19
CA PRO A 112 -6.91 8.72 12.93
C PRO A 112 -7.85 7.52 13.05
N CYS A 113 -7.99 6.71 11.99
CA CYS A 113 -8.89 5.56 11.99
C CYS A 113 -8.43 4.44 12.92
N LEU A 114 -7.12 4.15 12.98
CA LEU A 114 -6.58 3.03 13.77
C LEU A 114 -6.35 3.37 15.24
N LYS A 115 -6.50 4.63 15.62
CA LYS A 115 -6.34 5.10 17.00
C LYS A 115 -7.27 4.32 17.94
N ASP A 116 -6.74 3.77 19.03
CA ASP A 116 -7.48 2.96 20.00
C ASP A 116 -8.06 1.62 19.46
N LEU A 117 -7.86 1.30 18.18
CA LEU A 117 -8.25 0.00 17.59
C LEU A 117 -7.08 -0.98 17.58
N LEU A 118 -5.91 -0.52 17.10
CA LEU A 118 -4.65 -1.27 17.18
C LEU A 118 -4.00 -1.09 18.56
N PRO A 119 -3.39 -2.14 19.13
CA PRO A 119 -2.58 -1.97 20.33
C PRO A 119 -1.47 -0.95 20.10
N LEU A 120 -1.14 -0.18 21.15
CA LEU A 120 -0.26 0.98 21.08
C LEU A 120 1.11 0.68 20.44
N THR A 121 1.64 -0.52 20.63
CA THR A 121 2.91 -0.99 20.03
C THR A 121 2.85 -1.02 18.51
N PHE A 122 1.79 -1.58 17.94
CA PHE A 122 1.57 -1.68 16.49
C PHE A 122 1.19 -0.33 15.89
N TYR A 123 0.39 0.46 16.62
CA TYR A 123 0.04 1.81 16.20
C TYR A 123 1.26 2.73 16.08
N LYS A 124 2.15 2.72 17.10
CA LYS A 124 3.43 3.45 17.08
C LYS A 124 4.42 2.91 16.06
N HIS A 125 4.33 1.62 15.73
CA HIS A 125 5.14 1.04 14.66
C HIS A 125 4.66 1.52 13.29
N TRP A 126 3.35 1.45 13.02
CA TRP A 126 2.75 1.94 11.78
C TRP A 126 3.03 3.42 11.52
N SER A 127 3.05 4.24 12.57
CA SER A 127 3.36 5.68 12.44
C SER A 127 4.76 5.96 11.87
N LEU A 128 5.71 5.04 11.98
CA LEU A 128 7.05 5.17 11.38
C LEU A 128 7.01 5.16 9.85
N LEU A 129 6.01 4.50 9.26
CA LEU A 129 5.79 4.48 7.81
C LEU A 129 4.98 5.70 7.35
N VAL A 130 3.94 6.09 8.11
CA VAL A 130 3.03 7.18 7.73
C VAL A 130 3.66 8.56 7.91
N LEU A 131 4.29 8.79 9.06
CA LEU A 131 4.86 10.07 9.46
C LEU A 131 6.37 9.91 9.68
N PRO A 132 7.16 9.71 8.61
CA PRO A 132 8.59 9.78 8.73
C PRO A 132 8.96 11.22 9.12
N PHE A 133 9.16 11.47 10.42
CA PHE A 133 9.75 12.71 10.96
C PHE A 133 11.09 13.01 10.27
N GLU A 134 11.74 14.14 10.60
CA GLU A 134 12.97 14.71 9.98
C GLU A 134 14.07 13.73 9.51
N LYS A 135 14.08 12.48 9.99
CA LYS A 135 14.97 11.40 9.54
C LYS A 135 14.19 10.21 8.96
N ALA A 136 13.55 10.40 7.80
CA ALA A 136 12.78 9.36 7.09
C ALA A 136 13.51 8.02 6.94
N LYS A 137 14.79 8.06 6.57
CA LYS A 137 15.64 6.86 6.48
C LYS A 137 15.72 6.07 7.78
N ARG A 138 15.83 6.77 8.92
CA ARG A 138 15.90 6.14 10.23
C ARG A 138 14.53 5.55 10.63
N ALA A 139 13.45 6.26 10.33
CA ALA A 139 12.09 5.80 10.58
C ALA A 139 11.79 4.51 9.80
N ILE A 140 12.07 4.48 8.50
CA ILE A 140 11.89 3.30 7.65
C ILE A 140 12.79 2.14 8.09
N ASN A 141 14.05 2.39 8.41
CA ASN A 141 14.94 1.34 8.93
C ASN A 141 14.40 0.73 10.23
N LYS A 142 13.86 1.56 11.13
CA LYS A 142 13.25 1.10 12.37
C LYS A 142 11.94 0.36 12.13
N PHE A 143 11.13 0.83 11.18
CA PHE A 143 9.91 0.16 10.74
C PHE A 143 10.24 -1.26 10.28
N VAL A 144 11.14 -1.42 9.31
CA VAL A 144 11.51 -2.73 8.76
C VAL A 144 12.10 -3.67 9.82
N LYS A 145 13.05 -3.18 10.64
CA LYS A 145 13.68 -3.99 11.69
C LYS A 145 12.69 -4.52 12.73
N ASN A 146 11.67 -3.73 13.06
CA ASN A 146 10.70 -4.11 14.10
C ASN A 146 9.62 -5.08 13.60
N ILE A 147 9.51 -5.33 12.28
CA ILE A 147 8.44 -6.18 11.74
C ILE A 147 8.59 -7.62 12.20
N GLU A 148 9.80 -8.19 12.13
CA GLU A 148 10.05 -9.55 12.58
C GLU A 148 9.64 -9.75 14.04
N VAL A 149 10.02 -8.81 14.91
CA VAL A 149 9.73 -8.89 16.35
C VAL A 149 8.24 -8.74 16.64
N LEU A 150 7.55 -7.83 15.94
CA LEU A 150 6.15 -7.50 16.22
C LEU A 150 5.16 -8.44 15.53
N TYR A 151 5.45 -8.85 14.30
CA TYR A 151 4.54 -9.59 13.44
C TYR A 151 5.02 -11.01 13.12
N GLY A 152 6.31 -11.31 13.34
CA GLY A 152 6.94 -12.58 13.01
C GLY A 152 7.59 -12.57 11.62
N MET A 153 8.40 -13.60 11.36
CA MET A 153 9.08 -13.83 10.08
C MET A 153 8.10 -13.95 8.90
N GLU A 154 6.85 -14.34 9.15
CA GLU A 154 5.80 -14.49 8.14
C GLU A 154 5.56 -13.20 7.34
N LEU A 155 5.66 -12.04 8.00
CA LEU A 155 5.46 -10.71 7.40
C LEU A 155 6.75 -10.08 6.86
N MET A 156 7.92 -10.72 7.03
CA MET A 156 9.19 -10.27 6.44
C MET A 156 9.26 -10.65 4.95
N LYS A 157 8.39 -10.03 4.14
CA LYS A 157 8.36 -10.23 2.69
C LYS A 157 9.44 -9.40 1.99
N PHE A 158 9.81 -9.82 0.78
CA PHE A 158 10.75 -9.07 -0.07
C PHE A 158 10.35 -7.60 -0.26
N ASN A 159 9.05 -7.32 -0.45
CA ASN A 159 8.54 -5.96 -0.65
C ASN A 159 8.72 -5.08 0.60
N VAL A 160 8.73 -5.67 1.80
CA VAL A 160 9.07 -4.96 3.04
C VAL A 160 10.55 -4.57 3.06
N HIS A 161 11.44 -5.45 2.57
CA HIS A 161 12.87 -5.14 2.46
C HIS A 161 13.12 -3.97 1.49
N LEU A 162 12.37 -3.92 0.38
CA LEU A 162 12.51 -2.84 -0.61
C LEU A 162 12.28 -1.44 -0.05
N LEU A 163 11.53 -1.30 1.05
CA LEU A 163 11.36 -0.02 1.75
C LEU A 163 12.70 0.60 2.16
N LEU A 164 13.70 -0.21 2.51
CA LEU A 164 15.03 0.28 2.93
C LEU A 164 15.74 1.09 1.83
N HIS A 165 15.37 0.89 0.57
CA HIS A 165 15.94 1.59 -0.58
C HIS A 165 15.23 2.91 -0.87
N ILE A 166 13.96 3.06 -0.49
CA ILE A 166 13.12 4.25 -0.76
C ILE A 166 13.82 5.57 -0.36
N PRO A 167 14.45 5.72 0.82
CA PRO A 167 15.11 6.97 1.17
C PRO A 167 16.24 7.36 0.23
N ASN A 168 17.02 6.39 -0.26
CA ASN A 168 18.10 6.66 -1.22
C ASN A 168 17.50 6.93 -2.61
N SER A 169 16.45 6.21 -3.00
CA SER A 169 15.72 6.47 -4.26
C SER A 169 15.13 7.87 -4.30
N VAL A 170 14.59 8.37 -3.18
CA VAL A 170 14.10 9.75 -3.11
C VAL A 170 15.23 10.77 -3.28
N LYS A 171 16.42 10.47 -2.75
CA LYS A 171 17.61 11.31 -2.93
C LYS A 171 18.09 11.32 -4.38
N ASP A 172 18.08 10.17 -5.05
CA ASP A 172 18.64 9.99 -6.38
C ASP A 172 17.64 10.37 -7.51
N PHE A 173 16.33 10.19 -7.31
CA PHE A 173 15.28 10.39 -8.34
C PHE A 173 14.24 11.47 -7.99
N GLY A 174 14.35 12.11 -6.83
CA GLY A 174 13.39 13.09 -6.34
C GLY A 174 12.19 12.45 -5.61
N ALA A 175 11.16 13.26 -5.35
CA ALA A 175 10.02 12.86 -4.54
C ALA A 175 9.28 11.62 -5.10
N LEU A 176 8.63 10.84 -4.23
CA LEU A 176 7.93 9.60 -4.57
C LEU A 176 6.98 9.72 -5.77
N TRP A 177 6.31 10.87 -5.92
CA TRP A 177 5.37 11.10 -7.01
C TRP A 177 6.05 11.26 -8.37
N ALA A 178 7.31 11.71 -8.40
CA ALA A 178 8.05 12.02 -9.63
C ALA A 178 8.37 10.77 -10.45
N TRP A 179 8.42 9.61 -9.81
CA TRP A 179 8.71 8.31 -10.43
C TRP A 179 7.61 7.28 -10.12
N SER A 180 6.41 7.74 -9.79
CA SER A 180 5.27 6.86 -9.55
C SER A 180 4.60 6.39 -10.85
N ALA A 181 4.00 5.20 -10.81
CA ALA A 181 3.30 4.60 -11.94
C ALA A 181 1.88 5.18 -12.18
N PHE A 182 1.38 6.03 -11.28
CA PHE A 182 0.02 6.58 -11.37
C PHE A 182 -0.32 7.23 -12.72
N PRO A 183 0.53 8.10 -13.31
CA PRO A 183 0.24 8.69 -14.61
C PRO A 183 0.14 7.65 -15.72
N TYR A 184 1.05 6.67 -15.73
CA TYR A 184 1.09 5.61 -16.75
C TYR A 184 -0.13 4.69 -16.66
N GLU A 185 -0.50 4.25 -15.45
CA GLU A 185 -1.71 3.45 -15.21
C GLU A 185 -2.99 4.19 -15.59
N SER A 186 -3.07 5.50 -15.29
CA SER A 186 -4.21 6.30 -15.73
C SER A 186 -4.29 6.36 -17.27
N TYR A 187 -3.14 6.46 -17.93
CA TYR A 187 -3.04 6.57 -19.37
C TYR A 187 -3.31 5.26 -20.11
N ASN A 188 -3.14 4.10 -19.47
CA ASN A 188 -3.54 2.80 -20.03
C ASN A 188 -5.02 2.77 -20.45
N SER A 189 -5.90 3.46 -19.72
CA SER A 189 -7.31 3.57 -20.10
C SER A 189 -7.51 4.34 -21.41
N VAL A 190 -6.73 5.40 -21.62
CA VAL A 190 -6.74 6.21 -22.85
C VAL A 190 -6.25 5.38 -24.03
N LEU A 191 -5.10 4.71 -23.87
CA LEU A 191 -4.56 3.80 -24.88
C LEU A 191 -5.56 2.70 -25.25
N ARG A 192 -6.23 2.10 -24.26
CA ARG A 192 -7.24 1.07 -24.51
C ARG A 192 -8.41 1.58 -25.34
N ASN A 193 -8.84 2.82 -25.14
CA ASN A 193 -9.93 3.42 -25.91
C ASN A 193 -9.53 3.77 -27.36
N MET A 194 -8.23 3.93 -27.63
CA MET A 194 -7.70 4.12 -28.99
C MET A 194 -7.63 2.82 -29.79
N LEU A 195 -7.77 1.66 -29.13
CA LEU A 195 -7.71 0.35 -29.77
C LEU A 195 -9.12 -0.15 -30.10
N HIS A 196 -9.44 -0.15 -31.39
CA HIS A 196 -10.73 -0.63 -31.90
C HIS A 196 -10.67 -2.10 -32.34
N SER A 197 -9.47 -2.65 -32.58
CA SER A 197 -9.29 -4.09 -32.84
C SER A 197 -7.90 -4.58 -32.40
N SER A 198 -7.73 -5.90 -32.31
CA SER A 198 -6.43 -6.54 -32.02
C SER A 198 -5.47 -6.52 -33.21
N GLN A 199 -5.89 -6.01 -34.37
CA GLN A 199 -5.08 -5.94 -35.58
C GLN A 199 -4.50 -4.53 -35.73
N ILE A 200 -3.22 -4.46 -36.08
CA ILE A 200 -2.56 -3.20 -36.46
C ILE A 200 -2.61 -2.14 -35.35
N ILE A 201 -2.42 -2.57 -34.09
CA ILE A 201 -2.46 -1.77 -32.86
C ILE A 201 -1.64 -0.47 -32.99
N LEU A 202 -0.41 -0.56 -33.51
CA LEU A 202 0.46 0.60 -33.68
C LEU A 202 -0.11 1.66 -34.64
N GLN A 203 -0.70 1.25 -35.79
CA GLN A 203 -1.29 2.21 -36.72
C GLN A 203 -2.60 2.80 -36.19
N GLN A 204 -3.35 2.06 -35.37
CA GLN A 204 -4.54 2.60 -34.71
C GLN A 204 -4.16 3.72 -33.74
N ILE A 205 -3.18 3.48 -32.88
CA ILE A 205 -2.67 4.49 -31.94
C ILE A 205 -2.11 5.71 -32.68
N CYS A 206 -1.32 5.51 -33.75
CA CYS A 206 -0.74 6.60 -34.52
C CYS A 206 -1.77 7.43 -35.32
N LYS A 207 -2.94 6.86 -35.67
CA LYS A 207 -4.01 7.59 -36.38
C LYS A 207 -4.91 8.41 -35.47
N SER A 208 -4.98 8.06 -34.18
CA SER A 208 -5.80 8.74 -33.17
C SER A 208 -5.11 9.97 -32.56
N TYR A 209 -3.87 10.25 -32.96
CA TYR A 209 -3.00 11.30 -32.43
C TYR A 209 -2.70 12.38 -33.46
#